data_AF-A0A535KWE8-F1
#
_entry.id   AF-A0A535KWE8-F1
#
_cell.length_a   1.000
_cell.length_b   1.000
_cell.length_c   1.000
_cell.angle_alpha   90.00
_cell.angle_beta   90.00
_cell.angle_gamma   90.00
#
_symmetry.space_group_name_H-M   'P 1'
#
loop_
_entity.id
_entity.type
_entity.pdbx_description
1 polymer ?
#
loop_
_entity_poly.entity_id
_entity_poly.type
_entity_poly.pdbx_seq_one_letter_code
_entity_poly.pdbx_strand_id
1 'polypeptide(L)' 'MAERFIREAAHVLRPQGRFYLVANRFLKYEPTLKAHFNKVAEVGGNTRFKVLLALRV' A
#
# COMPACT_ATOMS: atom_id res chain seq x y z
N MET A 1 -3.41 12.21 6.71
CA MET A 1 -3.46 11.06 7.65
C MET A 1 -3.04 9.75 7.00
N ALA A 2 -3.63 9.33 5.88
CA ALA A 2 -3.28 8.06 5.22
C ALA A 2 -1.79 7.91 4.83
N GLU A 3 -1.14 8.97 4.37
CA GLU A 3 0.29 8.94 4.02
C GLU A 3 1.21 8.67 5.24
N ARG A 4 0.92 9.28 6.40
CA ARG A 4 1.64 8.96 7.65
C ARG A 4 1.45 7.50 8.02
N PHE A 5 0.24 6.96 7.89
CA PHE A 5 -0.02 5.54 8.16
C PHE A 5 0.79 4.61 7.25
N ILE A 6 0.83 4.91 5.94
CA ILE A 6 1.61 4.13 4.96
C ILE A 6 3.11 4.18 5.28
N ARG A 7 3.62 5.35 5.67
CA ARG A 7 5.03 5.52 6.06
C ARG A 7 5.37 4.73 7.32
N GLU A 8 4.58 4.86 8.38
CA GLU A 8 4.81 4.11 9.63
C GLU A 8 4.71 2.59 9.40
N ALA A 9 3.78 2.13 8.57
CA ALA A 9 3.67 0.71 8.20
C ALA A 9 4.97 0.20 7.54
N ALA A 10 5.58 0.99 6.66
CA ALA A 10 6.85 0.63 6.02
C ALA A 10 8.03 0.56 7.02
N HIS A 11 7.99 1.34 8.11
CA HIS A 11 9.01 1.34 9.16
C HIS A 11 8.85 0.18 10.16
N VAL A 12 7.61 -0.22 10.48
CA VAL A 12 7.34 -1.26 11.49
C VAL A 12 7.42 -2.68 10.90
N LEU A 13 7.27 -2.83 9.58
CA LEU A 13 7.32 -4.13 8.93
C LEU A 13 8.73 -4.74 8.95
N ARG A 14 8.79 -6.02 9.32
CA ARG A 14 10.00 -6.85 9.20
C ARG A 14 10.38 -7.03 7.71
N PRO A 15 11.65 -7.35 7.39
CA PRO A 15 12.03 -7.75 6.04
C PRO A 15 11.11 -8.85 5.51
N GLN A 16 10.74 -8.76 4.24
CA GLN A 16 9.75 -9.62 3.57
C GLN A 16 8.31 -9.49 4.10
N GLY A 17 8.04 -8.48 4.92
CA GLY A 17 6.71 -8.15 5.43
C GLY A 17 5.76 -7.71 4.31
N ARG A 18 4.48 -8.04 4.47
CA ARG A 18 3.42 -7.73 3.51
C ARG A 18 2.44 -6.75 4.12
N PHE A 19 2.14 -5.69 3.37
CA PHE A 19 1.15 -4.68 3.73
C PHE A 19 -0.02 -4.75 2.75
N TYR A 20 -1.24 -4.84 3.25
CA TYR A 20 -2.45 -4.78 2.43
C TYR A 20 -3.24 -3.52 2.76
N LEU A 21 -3.58 -2.75 1.73
CA LEU A 21 -4.40 -1.54 1.85
C LEU A 21 -5.61 -1.66 0.95
N VAL A 22 -6.80 -1.60 1.53
CA VAL A 22 -8.05 -1.42 0.79
C VAL A 22 -8.33 0.08 0.71
N ALA A 23 -8.43 0.60 -0.51
CA ALA A 23 -8.67 2.02 -0.74
C ALA A 23 -9.67 2.24 -1.85
N ASN A 24 -10.36 3.39 -1.83
CA ASN A 24 -11.22 3.78 -2.93
C ASN A 24 -10.40 3.99 -4.21
N ARG A 25 -10.92 3.53 -5.35
CA ARG A 25 -10.21 3.61 -6.65
C ARG A 25 -9.93 5.02 -7.12
N PHE A 26 -10.78 5.98 -6.74
CA PHE A 26 -10.60 7.39 -7.08
C PHE A 26 -9.41 8.04 -6.37
N LEU A 27 -8.89 7.41 -5.30
CA LEU A 27 -7.74 7.91 -4.55
C LEU A 27 -6.44 7.33 -5.11
N LYS A 28 -5.49 8.21 -5.42
CA LYS A 28 -4.16 7.85 -5.96
C LYS A 28 -3.17 7.59 -4.83
N TYR A 29 -3.24 6.42 -4.19
CA TYR A 29 -2.29 6.01 -3.15
C TYR A 29 -1.02 5.33 -3.67
N GLU A 30 -1.02 4.92 -4.95
CA GLU A 30 0.12 4.22 -5.57
C GLU A 30 1.44 5.00 -5.55
N PRO A 31 1.47 6.34 -5.75
CA PRO A 31 2.73 7.09 -5.66
C PRO A 31 3.33 7.04 -4.25
N THR A 32 2.52 7.24 -3.22
CA THR A 32 2.96 7.19 -1.81
C THR A 32 3.41 5.78 -1.42
N LEU A 33 2.68 4.75 -1.87
CA LEU A 33 3.09 3.35 -1.62
C LEU A 33 4.40 3.02 -2.31
N LYS A 34 4.60 3.45 -3.57
CA LYS A 34 5.85 3.23 -4.32
C LYS A 34 7.04 4.00 -3.75
N ALA A 35 6.81 5.11 -3.06
CA ALA A 35 7.86 5.87 -2.39
C ALA A 35 8.43 5.16 -1.14
N HIS A 36 7.61 4.33 -0.47
CA HIS A 36 7.99 3.68 0.78
C HIS A 36 8.20 2.15 0.67
N PHE A 37 7.64 1.51 -0.35
CA PHE A 37 7.72 0.08 -0.57
C PHE A 37 8.34 -0.26 -1.94
N ASN A 38 9.24 -1.24 -1.97
CA ASN A 38 9.98 -1.59 -3.19
C ASN A 38 9.06 -2.26 -4.24
N LYS A 39 7.97 -2.90 -3.80
CA LYS A 39 7.02 -3.57 -4.69
C LYS A 39 5.59 -3.29 -4.24
N VAL A 40 4.77 -2.82 -5.17
CA VAL A 40 3.34 -2.54 -4.98
C VAL A 40 2.57 -3.20 -6.11
N ALA A 41 1.52 -3.94 -5.79
CA ALA A 41 0.67 -4.65 -6.75
C ALA A 41 -0.81 -4.54 -6.36
N GLU A 42 -1.71 -4.38 -7.32
CA GLU A 42 -3.15 -4.55 -7.08
C GLU A 42 -3.46 -6.05 -7.07
N VAL A 43 -3.99 -6.56 -5.96
CA VAL A 43 -4.29 -8.00 -5.77
C VAL A 43 -5.78 -8.31 -5.90
N GLY A 44 -6.61 -7.29 -6.05
CA GLY A 44 -8.05 -7.43 -6.22
C GLY A 44 -8.76 -6.10 -6.03
N GLY A 45 -10.05 -6.08 -6.31
CA GLY A 45 -10.86 -4.88 -6.18
C GLY A 45 -12.21 -5.02 -6.86
N ASN A 46 -13.10 -4.06 -6.60
CA ASN A 46 -14.37 -3.90 -7.29
C ASN A 46 -14.43 -2.51 -7.96
N THR A 47 -15.59 -2.09 -8.46
CA THR A 47 -15.74 -0.81 -9.16
C THR A 47 -15.42 0.40 -8.29
N ARG A 48 -15.55 0.29 -6.96
CA ARG A 48 -15.36 1.40 -6.01
C ARG A 48 -14.06 1.30 -5.22
N PHE A 49 -13.56 0.09 -4.97
CA PHE A 49 -12.42 -0.19 -4.10
C PHE A 49 -11.35 -1.00 -4.84
N LYS A 50 -10.08 -0.76 -4.52
CA LYS A 50 -8.94 -1.58 -4.92
C LYS A 50 -8.16 -2.02 -3.68
N VAL A 51 -7.62 -3.23 -3.74
CA VAL A 51 -6.76 -3.83 -2.72
C VAL A 51 -5.35 -3.80 -3.26
N LEU A 52 -4.49 -3.05 -2.59
CA LEU A 52 -3.08 -2.90 -2.90
C LEU A 52 -2.26 -3.72 -1.92
N LEU A 53 -1.40 -4.58 -2.44
CA LEU A 53 -0.34 -5.28 -1.73
C LEU A 53 0.95 -4.49 -1.90
N ALA A 54 1.60 -4.13 -0.79
CA ALA A 54 2.95 -3.60 -0.79
C ALA A 54 3.89 -4.55 -0.02
N LEU A 55 5.07 -4.80 -0.58
CA LEU A 55 6.07 -5.69 0.00
C LEU A 55 7.26 -4.88 0.49
N ARG A 56 7.63 -5.10 1.75
CA ARG A 56 8.90 -4.62 2.29
C ARG A 56 9.95 -5.66 1.96
N VAL A 57 10.90 -5.30 1.12
CA VAL A 57 12.03 -6.16 0.73
C VAL A 57 13.31 -5.54 1.27
#